data_AF-A0A948FMB6-F1
#
_entry.id   AF-A0A948FMB6-F1
#
_cell.length_a   1.000
_cell.length_b   1.000
_cell.length_c   1.000
_cell.angle_alpha   90.00
_cell.angle_beta   90.00
_cell.angle_gamma   90.00
#
_symmetry.space_group_name_H-M   'P 1'
#
loop_
_entity.id
_entity.type
_entity.pdbx_description
1 polymer ?
#
loop_
_entity_poly.entity_id
_entity_poly.type
_entity_poly.pdbx_seq_one_letter_code
_entity_poly.pdbx_strand_id
1 'polypeptide(L)' 'MGQAPRNPLYTEDDARKCMPLFSQVEYTKLYKITDQVEVRFQDAGHILGSASIEVFVTE' A
#
# COMPACT_ATOMS: atom_id res chain seq x y z
N MET A 1 -34.14 -7.57 14.83
CA MET A 1 -33.61 -8.74 14.08
C MET A 1 -32.28 -8.31 13.46
N GLY A 2 -31.20 -9.05 13.70
CA GLY A 2 -29.87 -8.72 13.17
C GLY A 2 -29.82 -8.88 11.65
N GLN A 3 -28.99 -8.09 10.97
CA GLN A 3 -28.80 -8.20 9.53
C GLN A 3 -28.21 -9.57 9.17
N ALA A 4 -28.67 -10.16 8.08
CA ALA A 4 -28.06 -11.38 7.55
C ALA A 4 -26.57 -11.14 7.26
N PRO A 5 -25.69 -12.13 7.50
CA PRO A 5 -24.28 -11.99 7.23
C PRO A 5 -24.07 -11.65 5.76
N ARG A 6 -23.27 -10.60 5.49
CA ARG A 6 -22.92 -10.22 4.13
C ARG A 6 -21.89 -11.21 3.58
N ASN A 7 -21.99 -11.45 2.27
CA ASN A 7 -20.95 -12.16 1.55
C ASN A 7 -19.63 -11.36 1.57
N PRO A 8 -18.47 -12.03 1.50
CA PRO A 8 -17.17 -11.38 1.35
C PRO A 8 -17.14 -10.45 0.12
N LEU A 9 -16.40 -9.34 0.22
CA LEU A 9 -16.25 -8.38 -0.89
C LEU A 9 -15.33 -8.89 -2.02
N TYR A 10 -14.45 -9.84 -1.71
CA TYR A 10 -13.48 -10.44 -2.63
C TYR A 10 -13.17 -11.88 -2.21
N THR A 11 -12.56 -12.62 -3.12
CA THR A 11 -12.20 -14.03 -2.96
C THR A 11 -10.70 -14.20 -2.75
N GLU A 12 -10.28 -15.42 -2.40
CA GLU A 12 -8.86 -15.78 -2.32
C GLU A 12 -8.16 -15.64 -3.68
N ASP A 13 -8.86 -15.94 -4.78
CA ASP A 13 -8.33 -15.82 -6.13
C ASP A 13 -8.00 -14.36 -6.49
N ASP A 14 -8.84 -13.41 -6.05
CA ASP A 14 -8.56 -11.98 -6.20
C ASP A 14 -7.28 -11.58 -5.46
N ALA A 15 -7.07 -12.08 -4.24
CA ALA A 15 -5.85 -11.83 -3.48
C ALA A 15 -4.61 -12.42 -4.18
N ARG A 16 -4.71 -13.62 -4.76
CA ARG A 16 -3.63 -14.25 -5.54
C ARG A 16 -3.26 -13.44 -6.77
N LYS A 17 -4.24 -12.89 -7.48
CA LYS A 17 -4.04 -12.02 -8.65
C LYS A 17 -3.33 -10.71 -8.32
N CYS A 18 -3.47 -10.18 -7.11
CA CYS A 18 -2.80 -8.95 -6.67
C CYS A 18 -1.32 -9.16 -6.30
N MET A 19 -0.93 -10.36 -5.84
CA MET A 19 0.43 -10.65 -5.39
C MET A 19 1.55 -10.23 -6.39
N PRO A 20 1.46 -10.50 -7.71
CA PRO A 20 2.49 -10.09 -8.65
C PRO A 20 2.55 -8.57 -8.92
N LEU A 21 1.59 -7.79 -8.43
CA LEU A 21 1.56 -6.32 -8.62
C LEU A 21 2.36 -5.58 -7.54
N PHE A 22 2.77 -6.26 -6.46
CA PHE A 22 3.56 -5.65 -5.41
C PHE A 22 5.01 -5.40 -5.85
N SER A 23 5.57 -4.29 -5.41
CA SER A 23 6.98 -3.95 -5.56
C SER A 23 7.61 -3.72 -4.19
N GLN A 24 8.80 -4.27 -3.96
CA GLN A 24 9.52 -4.04 -2.72
C GLN A 24 10.13 -2.64 -2.71
N VAL A 25 10.02 -1.97 -1.57
CA VAL A 25 10.63 -0.65 -1.32
C VAL A 25 11.43 -0.68 -0.02
N GLU A 26 12.43 0.18 0.07
CA GLU A 26 13.29 0.39 1.22
C GLU A 26 12.85 1.66 1.95
N TYR A 27 12.97 1.66 3.27
CA TYR A 27 12.76 2.87 4.05
C TYR A 27 13.80 3.94 3.73
N THR A 28 13.44 5.21 3.96
CA THR A 28 14.29 6.40 3.79
C THR A 28 14.77 6.69 2.36
N LYS A 29 14.45 5.82 1.40
CA LYS A 29 14.78 5.98 -0.01
C LYS A 29 13.66 6.68 -0.78
N LEU A 30 14.03 7.57 -1.68
CA LEU A 30 13.12 8.28 -2.58
C LEU A 30 12.84 7.41 -3.82
N TYR A 31 11.57 7.23 -4.15
CA TYR A 31 11.11 6.49 -5.30
C TYR A 31 10.32 7.40 -6.23
N LYS A 32 10.75 7.48 -7.48
CA LYS A 32 10.03 8.20 -8.53
C LYS A 32 8.88 7.34 -9.03
N ILE A 33 7.64 7.81 -8.85
CA ILE A 33 6.42 7.11 -9.30
C ILE A 33 6.01 7.60 -10.68
N THR A 34 6.09 8.93 -10.89
CA THR A 34 5.87 9.59 -12.18
C THR A 34 6.89 10.73 -12.34
N ASP A 35 6.86 11.45 -13.45
CA ASP A 35 7.70 12.64 -13.63
C ASP A 35 7.44 13.77 -12.63
N GLN A 36 6.27 13.78 -11.98
CA GLN A 36 5.84 14.83 -11.07
C GLN A 36 5.64 14.36 -9.62
N VAL A 37 5.72 13.05 -9.37
CA VAL A 37 5.43 12.46 -8.06
C VAL A 37 6.56 11.55 -7.61
N GLU A 38 7.11 11.88 -6.45
CA GLU A 38 8.08 11.06 -5.74
C GLU A 38 7.54 10.70 -4.36
N VAL A 39 7.92 9.53 -3.86
CA VAL A 39 7.49 9.06 -2.54
C VAL A 39 8.67 8.55 -1.73
N ARG A 40 8.58 8.70 -0.41
CA ARG A 40 9.52 8.11 0.54
C ARG A 40 8.76 7.43 1.67
N PHE A 41 9.16 6.21 1.99
CA PHE A 41 8.59 5.43 3.09
C PHE A 41 9.44 5.63 4.34
N GLN A 42 8.80 5.94 5.47
CA GLN A 42 9.43 6.07 6.79
C GLN A 42 8.79 5.07 7.75
N ASP A 43 9.59 4.46 8.62
CA ASP A 43 9.04 3.57 9.66
C ASP A 43 8.05 4.32 10.55
N ALA A 44 6.88 3.73 10.78
CA ALA A 44 5.82 4.32 11.61
C ALA A 44 5.79 3.80 13.05
N GLY A 45 6.62 2.81 13.41
CA GLY A 45 6.73 2.28 14.76
C GLY A 45 5.49 1.57 15.31
N HIS A 46 4.53 1.13 14.48
CA HIS A 46 3.28 0.50 14.96
C HIS A 46 3.33 -1.03 14.91
N ILE A 47 3.59 -1.60 13.73
CA ILE A 47 3.76 -3.04 13.52
C ILE A 47 4.95 -3.27 12.60
N LEU A 48 5.47 -4.50 12.55
CA LEU A 48 6.53 -4.84 11.61
C LEU A 48 6.08 -4.51 10.17
N GLY A 49 6.85 -3.67 9.49
CA GLY A 49 6.52 -3.22 8.13
C GLY A 49 5.56 -2.02 8.05
N SER A 50 5.17 -1.41 9.18
CA SER A 50 4.35 -0.19 9.15
C SER A 50 5.13 1.01 8.65
N ALA A 51 4.54 1.77 7.73
CA ALA A 51 5.18 2.93 7.12
C ALA A 51 4.27 4.17 7.10
N SER A 52 4.86 5.35 7.33
CA SER A 52 4.31 6.63 6.88
C SER A 52 4.88 6.95 5.50
N ILE A 53 4.06 7.47 4.60
CA ILE A 53 4.48 7.78 3.23
C ILE A 53 4.53 9.30 3.07
N GLU A 54 5.72 9.82 2.81
CA GLU A 54 5.93 11.21 2.40
C GLU A 54 5.76 11.28 0.88
N VAL A 55 4.90 12.18 0.41
CA VAL A 55 4.62 12.37 -1.02
C VAL A 55 5.10 13.76 -1.43
N PHE A 56 5.97 13.82 -2.43
CA PHE A 56 6.50 15.04 -3.01
C PHE A 56 5.88 15.22 -4.38
N VAL A 57 5.28 16.38 -4.63
CA VAL A 57 4.57 16.68 -5.87
C VAL A 57 5.10 18.00 -6.44
N THR A 58 5.37 18.01 -7.74
CA THR A 58 5.74 19.20 -8.50
C THR A 58 4.64 19.58 -9.49
N GLU A 59 4.34 20.87 -9.64
CA GLU A 59 3.38 21.40 -10.62
C GLU A 59 3.81 21.19 -12.07
#